data_AF-A0A672V5D1-F1
#
_entry.id   AF-A0A672V5D1-F1
#
_cell.length_a   1.000
_cell.length_b   1.000
_cell.length_c   1.000
_cell.angle_alpha   90.00
_cell.angle_beta   90.00
_cell.angle_gamma   90.00
#
_symmetry.space_group_name_H-M   'P 1'
#
loop_
_entity.id
_entity.type
_entity.pdbx_description
1 polymer ?
#
loop_
_entity_poly.entity_id
_entity_poly.type
_entity_poly.pdbx_seq_one_letter_code
_entity_poly.pdbx_strand_id
1 'polypeptide(L)'
;CAGGLSLLFPRHCLSHTLSWAFCLPVAVQPCRKPPEIPNGNHSGRGKAFFTMGMSVIYTCDPGYYLVGNNIVFCKASGNWSQPSPRCEAAVCVNPHIRNGRRVDGQGLLSAPGQAVTFQCHDGYSLQGNDKVICQEDGSWHPPLPICDRLYHDQGLSNKPEIPGKSCHRERYKVSLPFFLLFIHSQ
;
A
#
# COMPACT_ATOMS: atom_id res chain seq x y z
N CYS A 1 1.64 -64.62 -1.17
CA CYS A 1 1.83 -63.25 -1.68
C CYS A 1 0.80 -62.32 -1.05
N ALA A 2 1.19 -61.59 -0.01
CA ALA A 2 0.49 -60.40 0.46
C ALA A 2 1.49 -59.59 1.27
N GLY A 3 2.17 -58.65 0.59
CA GLY A 3 3.13 -57.74 1.22
C GLY A 3 2.38 -56.61 1.91
N GLY A 4 2.56 -56.48 3.22
CA GLY A 4 2.14 -55.31 3.99
C GLY A 4 3.30 -54.33 4.11
N LEU A 5 3.19 -53.17 3.45
CA LEU A 5 4.14 -52.06 3.55
C LEU A 5 4.18 -51.55 5.01
N SER A 6 5.30 -51.77 5.69
CA SER A 6 5.59 -51.14 6.98
C SER A 6 6.10 -49.72 6.75
N LEU A 7 5.24 -48.71 6.97
CA LEU A 7 5.67 -47.31 6.99
C LEU A 7 6.33 -47.02 8.35
N LEU A 8 7.66 -46.82 8.31
CA LEU A 8 8.49 -46.44 9.46
C LEU A 8 8.22 -44.98 9.85
N PHE A 9 7.68 -44.75 11.05
CA PHE A 9 7.71 -43.43 11.70
C PHE A 9 8.87 -43.39 12.72
N PRO A 10 9.59 -42.26 12.85
CA PRO A 10 10.72 -42.16 13.77
C PRO A 10 10.23 -42.18 15.22
N ARG A 11 10.54 -43.26 15.94
CA ARG A 11 10.26 -43.42 17.36
C ARG A 11 11.24 -42.56 18.17
N HIS A 12 10.79 -41.46 18.75
CA HIS A 12 11.50 -40.81 19.85
C HIS A 12 10.78 -41.14 21.15
N CYS A 13 11.39 -42.02 21.95
CA CYS A 13 10.94 -42.41 23.29
C CYS A 13 11.91 -41.86 24.34
N LEU A 14 11.46 -41.00 25.25
CA LEU A 14 12.20 -40.61 26.45
C LEU A 14 11.66 -41.38 27.67
N SER A 15 12.31 -42.51 27.93
CA SER A 15 12.72 -43.10 29.22
C SER A 15 11.75 -43.29 30.42
N HIS A 16 11.59 -44.58 30.77
CA HIS A 16 11.73 -45.23 32.10
C HIS A 16 10.78 -44.97 33.28
N THR A 17 9.46 -45.06 33.09
CA THR A 17 8.58 -45.56 34.18
C THR A 17 7.53 -46.51 33.63
N LEU A 18 7.23 -47.58 34.37
CA LEU A 18 6.21 -48.59 34.07
C LEU A 18 4.78 -48.01 34.15
N SER A 19 4.49 -47.03 33.30
CA SER A 19 3.15 -46.81 32.80
C SER A 19 3.19 -47.17 31.32
N TRP A 20 2.41 -48.17 30.92
CA TRP A 20 1.75 -48.29 29.64
C TRP A 20 1.40 -46.88 29.09
N ALA A 21 2.38 -46.22 28.49
CA ALA A 21 2.23 -44.94 27.84
C ALA A 21 1.36 -45.23 26.62
N PHE A 22 0.06 -45.15 26.84
CA PHE A 22 -0.89 -45.08 25.75
C PHE A 22 -0.60 -43.80 25.00
N CYS A 23 0.18 -43.94 23.92
CA CYS A 23 -0.03 -43.11 22.75
C CYS A 23 -1.48 -43.38 22.29
N LEU A 24 -2.45 -42.73 22.93
CA LEU A 24 -3.82 -42.71 22.46
C LEU A 24 -3.76 -42.19 21.02
N PRO A 25 -4.27 -42.94 20.04
CA PRO A 25 -4.28 -42.45 18.67
C PRO A 25 -5.08 -41.16 18.66
N VAL A 26 -4.42 -40.05 18.30
CA VAL A 26 -5.12 -38.78 18.08
C VAL A 26 -6.12 -39.04 16.95
N ALA A 27 -7.41 -39.03 17.29
CA ALA A 27 -8.47 -39.23 16.32
C ALA A 27 -8.49 -38.01 15.38
N VAL A 28 -7.86 -38.15 14.22
CA VAL A 28 -7.86 -37.13 13.18
C VAL A 28 -9.17 -37.24 12.41
N GLN A 29 -9.96 -36.18 12.44
CA GLN A 29 -11.19 -36.09 11.66
C GLN A 29 -10.92 -35.35 10.34
N PRO A 30 -11.41 -35.85 9.20
CA PRO A 30 -11.32 -35.13 7.94
C PRO A 30 -12.27 -33.93 7.95
N CYS A 31 -11.83 -32.81 7.39
CA CYS A 31 -12.68 -31.66 7.17
C CYS A 31 -13.64 -31.94 6.00
N ARG A 32 -14.86 -31.43 6.10
CA ARG A 32 -15.80 -31.38 4.97
C ARG A 32 -15.41 -30.27 3.98
N LYS A 33 -16.26 -30.01 2.99
CA LYS A 33 -16.13 -28.88 2.06
C LYS A 33 -15.78 -27.58 2.82
N PRO A 34 -14.83 -26.77 2.32
CA PRO A 34 -14.52 -25.46 2.90
C PRO A 34 -15.76 -24.57 2.97
N PRO A 35 -15.82 -23.66 3.95
CA PRO A 35 -16.89 -22.67 4.03
C PRO A 35 -16.91 -21.78 2.79
N GLU A 36 -18.10 -21.53 2.25
CA GLU A 36 -18.25 -20.56 1.16
C GLU A 36 -18.22 -19.15 1.73
N ILE A 37 -17.58 -18.23 1.01
CA ILE A 37 -17.51 -16.81 1.38
C ILE A 37 -18.29 -15.98 0.35
N PRO A 38 -18.99 -14.91 0.76
CA PRO A 38 -19.65 -14.00 -0.18
C PRO A 38 -18.64 -13.35 -1.12
N ASN A 39 -19.01 -13.18 -2.39
CA ASN A 39 -18.17 -12.54 -3.43
C ASN A 39 -16.78 -13.17 -3.56
N GLY A 40 -16.69 -14.48 -3.39
CA GLY A 40 -15.44 -15.20 -3.51
C GLY A 40 -15.60 -16.70 -3.78
N ASN A 41 -14.46 -17.30 -4.09
CA ASN A 41 -14.32 -18.69 -4.48
C ASN A 41 -13.09 -19.32 -3.79
N HIS A 42 -12.97 -20.64 -3.86
CA HIS A 42 -11.84 -21.39 -3.33
C HIS A 42 -11.48 -22.59 -4.22
N SER A 43 -10.19 -22.98 -4.19
CA SER A 43 -9.68 -24.11 -4.99
C SER A 43 -10.29 -25.48 -4.62
N GLY A 44 -10.90 -25.60 -3.44
CA GLY A 44 -11.48 -26.86 -2.93
C GLY A 44 -12.91 -27.24 -3.39
N ARG A 45 -13.54 -26.56 -4.36
CA ARG A 45 -14.98 -26.80 -4.68
C ARG A 45 -15.30 -28.23 -5.14
N GLY A 46 -14.36 -28.91 -5.81
CA GLY A 46 -14.56 -30.25 -6.38
C GLY A 46 -14.33 -31.41 -5.41
N LYS A 47 -14.02 -31.14 -4.13
CA LYS A 47 -13.67 -32.18 -3.16
C LYS A 47 -14.58 -32.12 -1.93
N ALA A 48 -15.14 -33.26 -1.57
CA ALA A 48 -16.05 -33.36 -0.42
C ALA A 48 -15.32 -33.44 0.94
N PHE A 49 -14.11 -34.00 0.97
CA PHE A 49 -13.35 -34.27 2.20
C PHE A 49 -11.87 -33.91 2.09
N PHE A 50 -11.30 -33.39 3.17
CA PHE A 50 -9.91 -32.94 3.25
C PHE A 50 -9.26 -33.53 4.50
N THR A 51 -8.07 -34.11 4.35
CA THR A 51 -7.30 -34.64 5.49
C THR A 51 -6.57 -33.51 6.21
N MET A 52 -6.16 -33.76 7.46
CA MET A 52 -5.35 -32.81 8.23
C MET A 52 -4.14 -32.30 7.42
N GLY A 53 -3.91 -31.00 7.48
CA GLY A 53 -2.79 -30.34 6.80
C GLY A 53 -3.07 -29.95 5.35
N MET A 54 -4.12 -30.49 4.71
CA MET A 54 -4.55 -29.99 3.40
C MET A 54 -5.04 -28.55 3.51
N SER A 55 -4.71 -27.74 2.53
CA SER A 55 -5.12 -26.34 2.45
C SER A 55 -5.90 -26.04 1.18
N VAL A 56 -6.70 -24.98 1.24
CA VAL A 56 -7.37 -24.39 0.09
C VAL A 56 -7.04 -22.90 0.04
N ILE A 57 -6.99 -22.38 -1.19
CA ILE A 57 -6.73 -20.97 -1.45
C ILE A 57 -8.05 -20.31 -1.82
N TYR A 58 -8.38 -19.22 -1.16
CA TYR A 58 -9.50 -18.35 -1.49
C TYR A 58 -9.08 -17.24 -2.45
N THR A 59 -10.00 -16.89 -3.32
CA THR A 59 -9.89 -15.82 -4.31
C THR A 59 -11.20 -15.04 -4.30
N CYS A 60 -11.13 -13.71 -4.37
CA CYS A 60 -12.34 -12.88 -4.46
C CYS A 60 -12.80 -12.73 -5.91
N ASP A 61 -14.10 -12.49 -6.08
CA ASP A 61 -14.69 -12.17 -7.38
C ASP A 61 -14.21 -10.78 -7.85
N PRO A 62 -14.24 -10.49 -9.15
CA PRO A 62 -13.81 -9.18 -9.68
C PRO A 62 -14.52 -8.00 -8.98
N GLY A 63 -13.75 -6.97 -8.60
CA GLY A 63 -14.24 -5.81 -7.83
C GLY A 63 -14.17 -5.96 -6.30
N TYR A 64 -13.71 -7.10 -5.80
CA TYR A 64 -13.50 -7.34 -4.38
C TYR A 64 -12.04 -7.70 -4.09
N TYR A 65 -11.54 -7.25 -2.93
CA TYR A 65 -10.21 -7.59 -2.44
C TYR A 65 -10.30 -8.51 -1.21
N LEU A 66 -9.27 -9.34 -1.04
CA LEU A 66 -9.22 -10.32 0.04
C LEU A 66 -8.63 -9.70 1.32
N VAL A 67 -9.38 -9.82 2.42
CA VAL A 67 -8.99 -9.40 3.76
C VAL A 67 -8.73 -10.62 4.63
N GLY A 68 -7.53 -10.69 5.21
CA GLY A 68 -7.06 -11.80 6.05
C GLY A 68 -6.16 -12.77 5.31
N ASN A 69 -6.03 -14.01 5.83
CA ASN A 69 -5.20 -15.04 5.20
C ASN A 69 -5.98 -15.73 4.08
N ASN A 70 -5.46 -15.70 2.86
CA ASN A 70 -6.08 -16.36 1.70
C ASN A 70 -5.98 -17.89 1.76
N ILE A 71 -5.15 -18.45 2.64
CA ILE A 71 -4.99 -19.88 2.83
C ILE A 71 -5.64 -20.31 4.14
N VAL A 72 -6.54 -21.29 4.05
CA VAL A 72 -7.03 -22.02 5.22
C VAL A 72 -6.64 -23.48 5.13
N PHE A 73 -6.39 -24.11 6.27
CA PHE A 73 -5.98 -25.51 6.35
C PHE A 73 -6.89 -26.33 7.26
N CYS A 74 -6.98 -27.62 6.95
CA CYS A 74 -7.76 -28.57 7.73
C CYS A 74 -7.01 -28.95 9.02
N LYS A 75 -7.63 -28.75 10.18
CA LYS A 75 -7.06 -29.11 11.49
C LYS A 75 -7.38 -30.57 11.83
N ALA A 76 -6.61 -31.15 12.75
CA ALA A 76 -6.85 -32.50 13.26
C ALA A 76 -8.26 -32.70 13.85
N SER A 77 -8.88 -31.61 14.32
CA SER A 77 -10.24 -31.60 14.86
C SER A 77 -11.36 -31.69 13.82
N GLY A 78 -11.04 -31.78 12.52
CA GLY A 78 -12.04 -31.80 11.44
C GLY A 78 -12.64 -30.42 11.11
N ASN A 79 -12.10 -29.35 11.71
CA ASN A 79 -12.49 -27.97 11.46
C ASN A 79 -11.42 -27.25 10.63
N TRP A 80 -11.86 -26.37 9.74
CA TRP A 80 -10.98 -25.45 9.03
C TRP A 80 -10.33 -24.44 9.99
N SER A 81 -9.12 -23.98 9.66
CA SER A 81 -8.45 -22.89 10.37
C SER A 81 -9.30 -21.61 10.33
N GLN A 82 -9.27 -20.85 11.42
CA GLN A 82 -9.98 -19.58 11.55
C GLN A 82 -8.99 -18.45 11.85
N PRO A 83 -9.29 -17.20 11.49
CA PRO A 83 -10.50 -16.75 10.79
C PRO A 83 -10.50 -17.12 9.30
N SER A 84 -11.69 -17.28 8.73
CA SER A 84 -11.88 -17.40 7.29
C SER A 84 -11.65 -16.04 6.62
N PRO A 85 -11.09 -16.00 5.40
CA PRO A 85 -10.91 -14.73 4.67
C PRO A 85 -12.26 -14.11 4.32
N ARG A 86 -12.25 -12.80 4.13
CA ARG A 86 -13.42 -12.01 3.71
C ARG A 86 -13.10 -11.29 2.42
N CYS A 87 -14.08 -11.19 1.53
CA CYS A 87 -14.00 -10.39 0.32
C CYS A 87 -14.76 -9.09 0.55
N GLU A 88 -14.04 -7.98 0.51
CA GLU A 88 -14.59 -6.64 0.71
C GLU A 88 -14.57 -5.89 -0.63
N ALA A 89 -15.60 -5.09 -0.89
CA ALA A 89 -15.66 -4.31 -2.13
C ALA A 89 -14.53 -3.28 -2.11
N ALA A 90 -13.65 -3.30 -3.12
CA ALA A 90 -12.64 -2.25 -3.26
C ALA A 90 -13.39 -0.96 -3.60
N VAL A 91 -13.31 0.04 -2.74
CA VAL A 91 -13.96 1.34 -2.98
C VAL A 91 -12.96 2.44 -2.71
N CYS A 92 -12.90 3.40 -3.62
CA CYS A 92 -12.13 4.61 -3.41
C CYS A 92 -13.02 5.67 -2.77
N VAL A 93 -12.55 6.24 -1.66
CA VAL A 93 -13.20 7.42 -1.09
C VAL A 93 -12.96 8.59 -2.04
N ASN A 94 -14.04 9.24 -2.46
CA ASN A 94 -13.94 10.36 -3.37
C ASN A 94 -13.19 11.52 -2.69
N PRO A 95 -12.08 11.99 -3.26
CA PRO A 95 -11.22 12.93 -2.58
C PRO A 95 -11.74 14.36 -2.71
N HIS A 96 -11.39 15.18 -1.71
CA HIS A 96 -11.67 16.60 -1.71
C HIS A 96 -10.41 17.38 -2.12
N ILE A 97 -10.49 18.14 -3.21
CA ILE A 97 -9.39 18.97 -3.72
C ILE A 97 -9.61 20.41 -3.28
N ARG A 98 -8.65 20.99 -2.56
CA ARG A 98 -8.71 22.42 -2.17
C ARG A 98 -8.71 23.29 -3.42
N ASN A 99 -9.61 24.28 -3.46
CA ASN A 99 -9.78 25.15 -4.63
C ASN A 99 -10.07 24.39 -5.92
N GLY A 100 -10.56 23.15 -5.84
CA GLY A 100 -11.09 22.39 -6.97
C GLY A 100 -12.44 21.77 -6.66
N ARG A 101 -13.15 21.37 -7.71
CA ARG A 101 -14.41 20.64 -7.64
C ARG A 101 -14.34 19.42 -8.55
N ARG A 102 -15.16 18.42 -8.21
CA ARG A 102 -15.39 17.27 -9.07
C ARG A 102 -16.46 17.61 -10.10
N VAL A 103 -16.25 17.25 -11.37
CA VAL A 103 -17.21 17.52 -12.46
C VAL A 103 -18.04 16.30 -12.85
N ASP A 104 -17.58 15.09 -12.56
CA ASP A 104 -18.30 13.82 -12.75
C ASP A 104 -18.28 12.96 -11.46
N GLY A 105 -18.97 11.82 -11.45
CA GLY A 105 -19.03 10.93 -10.28
C GLY A 105 -19.94 11.46 -9.15
N GLN A 106 -21.00 10.72 -8.83
CA GLN A 106 -21.91 11.06 -7.73
C GLN A 106 -21.56 10.28 -6.45
N GLY A 107 -21.89 10.84 -5.29
CA GLY A 107 -21.72 10.18 -4.00
C GLY A 107 -20.32 10.33 -3.39
N LEU A 108 -20.12 9.59 -2.29
CA LEU A 108 -18.91 9.63 -1.46
C LEU A 108 -17.87 8.57 -1.87
N LEU A 109 -18.29 7.53 -2.58
CA LEU A 109 -17.47 6.36 -2.93
C LEU A 109 -17.49 6.14 -4.44
N SER A 110 -16.39 5.61 -4.98
CA SER A 110 -16.28 5.12 -6.35
C SER A 110 -15.84 3.66 -6.36
N ALA A 111 -16.47 2.86 -7.22
CA ALA A 111 -16.06 1.48 -7.46
C ALA A 111 -14.80 1.43 -8.35
N PRO A 112 -14.06 0.31 -8.37
CA PRO A 112 -12.85 0.17 -9.18
C PRO A 112 -13.19 0.30 -10.66
N GLY A 113 -12.31 0.94 -11.41
CA GLY A 113 -12.50 1.28 -12.82
C GLY A 113 -13.37 2.52 -13.06
N GLN A 114 -14.08 3.04 -12.06
CA GLN A 114 -14.75 4.33 -12.19
C GLN A 114 -13.73 5.47 -12.24
N ALA A 115 -13.95 6.38 -13.17
CA ALA A 115 -13.13 7.57 -13.34
C ALA A 115 -13.83 8.80 -12.76
N VAL A 116 -13.00 9.69 -12.23
CA VAL A 116 -13.40 10.97 -11.66
C VAL A 116 -12.52 12.06 -12.24
N THR A 117 -13.15 13.15 -12.65
CA THR A 117 -12.56 14.32 -13.29
C THR A 117 -12.72 15.54 -12.39
N PHE A 118 -11.65 16.34 -12.31
CA PHE A 118 -11.55 17.53 -11.48
C PHE A 118 -11.39 18.78 -12.31
N GLN A 119 -11.93 19.88 -11.78
CA GLN A 119 -11.80 21.21 -12.32
C GLN A 119 -11.45 22.18 -11.20
N CYS A 120 -10.44 23.03 -11.40
CA CYS A 120 -10.12 24.08 -10.44
C CYS A 120 -11.15 25.22 -10.47
N HIS A 121 -11.34 25.88 -9.34
CA HIS A 121 -12.14 27.11 -9.28
C HIS A 121 -11.40 28.27 -9.97
N ASP A 122 -12.13 29.35 -10.25
CA ASP A 122 -11.59 30.53 -10.92
C ASP A 122 -10.36 31.11 -10.18
N GLY A 123 -9.33 31.47 -10.94
CA GLY A 123 -8.05 31.96 -10.41
C GLY A 123 -7.04 30.86 -10.02
N TYR A 124 -7.40 29.59 -10.16
CA TYR A 124 -6.52 28.44 -9.92
C TYR A 124 -6.30 27.64 -11.21
N SER A 125 -5.12 27.04 -11.35
CA SER A 125 -4.76 26.14 -12.44
C SER A 125 -4.49 24.73 -11.93
N LEU A 126 -4.90 23.75 -12.74
CA LEU A 126 -4.77 22.33 -12.42
C LEU A 126 -3.34 21.85 -12.74
N GLN A 127 -2.67 21.32 -11.73
CA GLN A 127 -1.37 20.67 -11.83
C GLN A 127 -1.56 19.15 -11.72
N GLY A 128 -1.08 18.41 -12.71
CA GLY A 128 -1.23 16.96 -12.80
C GLY A 128 -2.32 16.53 -13.77
N ASN A 129 -3.00 15.42 -13.47
CA ASN A 129 -4.07 14.87 -14.32
C ASN A 129 -5.44 15.33 -13.81
N ASP A 130 -6.27 15.83 -14.73
CA ASP A 130 -7.65 16.21 -14.42
C ASP A 130 -8.52 14.99 -14.13
N LYS A 131 -8.24 13.85 -14.76
CA LYS A 131 -8.96 12.58 -14.60
C LYS A 131 -8.13 11.54 -13.84
N VAL A 132 -8.75 10.95 -12.82
CA VAL A 132 -8.20 9.86 -12.00
C VAL A 132 -9.15 8.66 -12.01
N ILE A 133 -8.60 7.45 -11.82
CA ILE A 133 -9.35 6.20 -11.89
C ILE A 133 -9.16 5.46 -10.57
N CYS A 134 -10.27 4.98 -10.00
CA CYS A 134 -10.24 4.12 -8.81
C CYS A 134 -9.64 2.76 -9.16
N GLN A 135 -8.58 2.38 -8.46
CA GLN A 135 -7.85 1.12 -8.67
C GLN A 135 -8.47 0.00 -7.82
N GLU A 136 -8.11 -1.25 -8.12
CA GLU A 136 -8.60 -2.44 -7.41
C GLU A 136 -8.10 -2.52 -5.95
N ASP A 137 -7.05 -1.79 -5.60
CA ASP A 137 -6.54 -1.67 -4.23
C ASP A 137 -7.20 -0.54 -3.42
N GLY A 138 -8.19 0.14 -4.01
CA GLY A 138 -8.86 1.29 -3.40
C GLY A 138 -8.07 2.60 -3.47
N SER A 139 -6.96 2.63 -4.22
CA SER A 139 -6.18 3.85 -4.46
C SER A 139 -6.65 4.60 -5.72
N TRP A 140 -6.30 5.88 -5.81
CA TRP A 140 -6.54 6.69 -7.00
C TRP A 140 -5.28 6.73 -7.87
N HIS A 141 -5.43 6.45 -9.16
CA HIS A 141 -4.35 6.56 -10.13
C HIS A 141 -4.84 7.17 -11.46
N PRO A 142 -4.10 8.13 -12.07
CA PRO A 142 -2.91 8.83 -11.56
C PRO A 142 -3.14 9.57 -10.22
N PRO A 143 -2.07 10.04 -9.54
CA PRO A 143 -2.20 10.79 -8.30
C PRO A 143 -3.12 12.01 -8.46
N LEU A 144 -3.76 12.39 -7.36
CA LEU A 144 -4.74 13.48 -7.35
C LEU A 144 -4.13 14.81 -7.79
N PRO A 145 -4.86 15.62 -8.57
CA PRO A 145 -4.37 16.93 -9.03
C PRO A 145 -4.30 17.94 -7.90
N ILE A 146 -3.46 18.96 -8.10
CA ILE A 146 -3.34 20.12 -7.20
C ILE A 146 -3.87 21.35 -7.94
N CYS A 147 -4.78 22.09 -7.30
CA CYS A 147 -5.21 23.41 -7.80
C CYS A 147 -4.38 24.49 -7.12
N ASP A 148 -3.46 25.10 -7.86
CA ASP A 148 -2.61 26.19 -7.37
C ASP A 148 -2.99 27.52 -8.01
N ARG A 149 -2.79 28.63 -7.30
CA ARG A 149 -3.13 29.96 -7.83
C ARG A 149 -2.25 30.25 -9.02
N LEU A 150 -2.87 30.68 -10.12
CA LEU A 150 -2.12 31.37 -11.14
C LEU A 150 -1.70 32.71 -10.54
N TYR A 151 -0.41 32.90 -10.31
CA TYR A 151 0.11 34.26 -10.26
C TYR A 151 -0.15 34.84 -11.64
N HIS A 152 -1.25 35.58 -11.79
CA HIS A 152 -1.41 36.45 -12.93
C HIS A 152 -0.15 37.30 -13.00
N ASP A 153 0.60 37.14 -14.09
CA ASP A 153 1.79 37.91 -14.43
C ASP A 153 1.40 39.34 -14.84
N GLN A 154 0.51 39.97 -14.07
CA GLN A 154 0.18 41.37 -14.16
C GLN A 154 0.78 42.06 -12.93
N GLY A 155 2.11 42.17 -12.92
CA GLY A 155 2.81 42.83 -11.81
C GLY A 155 4.31 43.07 -11.92
N LEU A 156 5.01 42.61 -12.97
CA LEU A 156 6.45 42.85 -13.13
C LEU A 156 6.81 43.52 -14.48
N SER A 157 6.10 44.60 -14.84
CA SER A 157 6.69 45.66 -15.68
C SER A 157 7.10 46.90 -14.90
N ASN A 158 6.95 46.91 -13.56
CA ASN A 158 7.48 47.98 -12.71
C ASN A 158 8.69 47.47 -11.94
N LYS A 159 9.76 47.12 -12.66
CA LYS A 159 11.10 47.23 -12.09
C LYS A 159 11.35 48.72 -11.90
N PRO A 160 11.63 49.24 -10.69
CA PRO A 160 12.21 50.57 -10.57
C PRO A 160 13.55 50.51 -11.29
N GLU A 161 13.64 51.18 -12.43
CA GLU A 161 14.90 51.47 -13.08
C GLU A 161 15.66 52.39 -12.11
N ILE A 162 16.57 51.81 -11.32
CA ILE A 162 17.47 52.59 -10.47
C ILE A 162 18.37 53.36 -11.44
N PRO A 163 18.29 54.70 -11.52
CA PRO A 163 19.15 55.46 -12.41
C PRO A 163 20.56 55.43 -11.83
N GLY A 164 21.47 54.83 -12.58
CA GLY A 164 22.91 55.07 -12.47
C GLY A 164 23.59 54.54 -11.22
N LYS A 165 24.14 53.33 -11.31
CA LYS A 165 25.49 53.03 -10.81
C LYS A 165 26.19 52.08 -11.78
N SER A 166 26.92 52.65 -12.72
CA SER A 166 28.00 51.96 -13.41
C SER A 166 29.06 51.59 -12.37
N CYS A 167 29.24 50.30 -12.09
CA CYS A 167 30.40 49.83 -11.35
C CYS A 167 31.62 49.95 -12.26
N HIS A 168 32.30 51.10 -12.21
CA HIS A 168 33.63 51.23 -12.77
C HIS A 168 34.57 50.41 -11.89
N ARG A 169 35.16 49.36 -12.47
CA ARG A 169 36.15 48.50 -11.81
C ARG A 169 37.45 49.29 -11.67
N GLU A 170 37.60 50.05 -10.60
CA GLU A 170 38.91 50.59 -10.24
C GLU A 170 39.79 49.44 -9.72
N ARG A 171 40.86 49.16 -10.46
CA ARG A 171 41.96 48.31 -9.98
C ARG A 171 42.59 48.99 -8.77
N TYR A 172 42.35 48.48 -7.58
CA TYR A 172 43.19 48.78 -6.42
C TYR A 172 44.59 48.24 -6.72
N LYS A 173 45.51 49.15 -7.07
CA LYS A 173 46.96 48.89 -7.05
C LYS A 173 47.34 48.73 -5.58
N VAL A 174 47.76 47.52 -5.19
CA VAL A 174 48.43 47.30 -3.91
C VAL A 174 49.83 47.91 -4.03
N SER A 175 49.97 49.16 -3.59
CA SER A 175 51.27 49.81 -3.38
C SER A 175 51.59 49.72 -1.89
N LEU A 176 52.48 48.80 -1.52
CA LEU A 176 53.11 48.79 -0.20
C LEU A 176 53.83 50.13 0.04
N PRO A 177 53.61 50.83 1.17
CA PRO A 177 54.50 51.90 1.55
C PRO A 177 55.70 51.29 2.30
N PHE A 178 56.87 51.46 1.70
CA PHE A 178 58.16 51.47 2.38
C PHE A 178 58.26 52.76 3.21
N PHE A 179 59.09 52.70 4.27
CA PHE A 179 59.56 53.74 5.20
C PHE A 179 58.74 53.95 6.50
N LEU A 180 59.22 53.53 7.68
CA LEU A 180 60.38 53.96 8.49
C LEU A 180 60.20 55.33 9.20
N LEU A 181 60.03 55.28 10.53
CA LEU A 181 60.86 55.93 11.59
C LEU A 181 60.09 56.62 12.75
N PHE A 182 60.49 56.19 13.95
CA PHE A 182 60.66 56.87 15.25
C PHE A 182 59.54 57.68 15.94
N ILE A 183 59.36 57.40 17.25
CA ILE A 183 59.45 58.28 18.45
C ILE A 183 58.66 57.55 19.59
N HIS A 184 59.28 56.86 20.56
CA HIS A 184 59.94 57.27 21.82
C HIS A 184 59.05 57.11 23.08
N SER A 185 59.64 56.50 24.12
CA SER A 185 59.41 56.66 25.57
C SER A 185 58.23 55.98 26.28
N GLN A 186 58.51 54.87 26.99
CA GLN A 186 58.70 54.77 28.45
C GLN A 186 58.97 53.31 28.82
#